data_AF-A0A9E0TJU3-F1
#
_entry.id   AF-A0A9E0TJU3-F1
#
_cell.length_a   1.000
_cell.length_b   1.000
_cell.length_c   1.000
_cell.angle_alpha   90.00
_cell.angle_beta   90.00
_cell.angle_gamma   90.00
#
_symmetry.space_group_name_H-M   'P 1'
#
loop_
_entity.id
_entity.type
_entity.pdbx_description
1 polymer ?
#
loop_
_entity_poly.entity_id
_entity_poly.type
_entity_poly.pdbx_seq_one_letter_code
_entity_poly.pdbx_strand_id
1 'polypeptide(L)'
;MRALWPFLGVALLALCGCTSSIDPAESPQLLAHEVVIPREFRWGKSNPAVLSSAERYLDAYEQAWWTCVKDFSDDINHHSTVGDHAGSGWPATIAGADDGYTAAERRIRKIRTQYGDQKAQALLKEALKFPE
;
A
#
# COMPACT_ATOMS: atom_id res chain seq x y z
N MET A 1 -0.35 70.04 18.40
CA MET A 1 -1.29 69.52 17.37
C MET A 1 -0.66 68.25 16.79
N ARG A 2 -1.44 67.14 16.77
CA ARG A 2 -1.45 65.93 15.90
C ARG A 2 -0.30 65.77 14.87
N ALA A 3 0.27 64.60 14.52
CA ALA A 3 0.05 63.19 14.86
C ALA A 3 1.14 62.29 14.18
N LEU A 4 1.11 60.97 14.48
CA LEU A 4 1.50 59.80 13.66
C LEU A 4 2.97 59.28 13.65
N TRP A 5 3.26 58.32 14.54
CA TRP A 5 3.93 57.03 14.21
C TRP A 5 2.90 56.06 13.56
N PRO A 6 3.21 54.88 12.96
CA PRO A 6 4.49 54.15 12.78
C PRO A 6 4.69 53.50 11.36
N PHE A 7 5.85 52.88 11.09
CA PHE A 7 6.02 51.75 10.14
C PHE A 7 7.09 50.85 10.78
N LEU A 8 6.83 49.73 11.44
CA LEU A 8 6.06 48.52 11.12
C LEU A 8 6.52 47.85 9.81
N GLY A 9 7.19 46.70 9.91
CA GLY A 9 7.45 45.85 8.75
C GLY A 9 8.62 44.86 8.86
N VAL A 10 8.94 44.29 10.03
CA VAL A 10 9.79 43.08 10.07
C VAL A 10 8.92 41.93 9.56
N ALA A 11 9.06 41.61 8.28
CA ALA A 11 8.43 40.47 7.66
C ALA A 11 9.02 39.19 8.26
N LEU A 12 8.30 38.58 9.21
CA LEU A 12 8.49 37.18 9.55
C LEU A 12 8.28 36.36 8.27
N LEU A 13 9.38 35.81 7.75
CA LEU A 13 9.37 34.72 6.78
C LEU A 13 8.66 33.53 7.43
N ALA A 14 7.35 33.46 7.22
CA ALA A 14 6.57 32.26 7.44
C ALA A 14 7.18 31.17 6.55
N LEU A 15 7.84 30.22 7.20
CA LEU A 15 8.19 28.93 6.65
C LEU A 15 6.89 28.32 6.12
N CYS A 16 6.63 28.47 4.82
CA CYS A 16 5.70 27.61 4.08
C CYS A 16 6.30 26.21 4.07
N GLY A 17 6.24 25.52 5.21
CA GLY A 17 6.25 24.09 5.23
C GLY A 17 5.00 23.66 4.49
N CYS A 18 5.14 23.32 3.22
CA CYS A 18 4.15 22.56 2.49
C CYS A 18 4.06 21.18 3.17
N THR A 19 3.38 21.11 4.30
CA THR A 19 2.84 19.86 4.80
C THR A 19 1.79 19.49 3.78
N SER A 20 2.18 18.70 2.77
CA SER A 20 1.24 18.07 1.86
C SER A 20 0.37 17.15 2.72
N SER A 21 -0.71 17.65 3.29
CA SER A 21 -1.71 16.82 3.95
C SER A 21 -2.34 16.01 2.83
N ILE A 22 -1.94 14.74 2.71
CA ILE A 22 -2.68 13.80 1.88
C ILE A 22 -4.01 13.63 2.61
N ASP A 23 -5.10 13.88 1.90
CA ASP A 23 -6.43 13.72 2.43
C ASP A 23 -6.60 12.23 2.82
N PRO A 24 -7.08 11.86 4.02
CA PRO A 24 -7.25 10.46 4.41
C PRO A 24 -8.06 9.63 3.38
N ALA A 25 -8.94 10.30 2.63
CA ALA A 25 -9.70 9.71 1.53
C ALA A 25 -8.86 9.23 0.33
N GLU A 26 -7.63 9.72 0.16
CA GLU A 26 -6.70 9.29 -0.89
C GLU A 26 -5.88 8.05 -0.48
N SER A 27 -5.83 7.71 0.81
CA SER A 27 -4.98 6.63 1.31
C SER A 27 -5.33 5.24 0.76
N PRO A 28 -6.62 4.82 0.69
CA PRO A 28 -7.00 3.56 0.05
C PRO A 28 -6.68 3.55 -1.45
N GLN A 29 -6.86 4.69 -2.13
CA GLN A 29 -6.56 4.83 -3.56
C GLN A 29 -5.05 4.69 -3.86
N LEU A 30 -4.19 5.02 -2.89
CA LEU A 30 -2.75 4.78 -3.03
C LEU A 30 -2.41 3.29 -3.08
N LEU A 31 -3.25 2.40 -2.55
CA LEU A 31 -3.03 0.95 -2.57
C LEU A 31 -3.94 0.22 -3.58
N ALA A 32 -4.77 0.94 -4.33
CA ALA A 32 -5.50 0.39 -5.45
C ALA A 32 -4.53 -0.26 -6.45
N HIS A 33 -4.87 -1.47 -6.90
CA HIS A 33 -4.02 -2.27 -7.77
C HIS A 33 -4.86 -3.14 -8.71
N GLU A 34 -4.28 -3.42 -9.88
CA GLU A 34 -4.88 -4.33 -10.86
C GLU A 34 -4.14 -5.66 -10.84
N VAL A 35 -4.89 -6.76 -10.84
CA VAL A 35 -4.33 -8.11 -10.82
C VAL A 35 -4.44 -8.74 -12.20
N VAL A 36 -3.31 -9.13 -12.78
CA VAL A 36 -3.26 -9.88 -14.04
C VAL A 36 -2.96 -11.34 -13.72
N ILE A 37 -3.97 -12.19 -13.83
CA ILE A 37 -3.82 -13.64 -13.61
C ILE A 37 -2.91 -14.23 -14.71
N PRO A 38 -1.87 -15.02 -14.39
CA PRO A 38 -1.06 -15.73 -15.37
C PRO A 38 -1.88 -16.68 -16.26
N ARG A 39 -1.50 -16.83 -17.53
CA ARG A 39 -2.31 -17.53 -18.54
C ARG A 39 -2.62 -18.98 -18.14
N GLU A 40 -1.66 -19.65 -17.52
CA GLU A 40 -1.73 -21.01 -16.99
C GLU A 40 -2.80 -21.20 -15.91
N PHE A 41 -3.17 -20.15 -15.18
CA PHE A 41 -4.19 -20.19 -14.11
C PHE A 41 -5.55 -19.65 -14.54
N ARG A 42 -5.65 -19.02 -15.73
CA ARG A 42 -6.92 -18.51 -16.29
C ARG A 42 -7.91 -19.61 -16.67
N TRP A 43 -7.46 -20.86 -16.77
CA TRP A 43 -8.26 -21.98 -17.25
C TRP A 43 -8.56 -22.96 -16.12
N GLY A 44 -9.82 -23.39 -16.03
CA GLY A 44 -10.29 -24.37 -15.06
C GLY A 44 -11.81 -24.25 -14.92
N LYS A 45 -12.53 -25.36 -14.83
CA LYS A 45 -13.96 -25.32 -14.50
C LYS A 45 -14.09 -24.86 -13.06
N SER A 46 -14.96 -23.88 -12.79
CA SER A 46 -15.50 -23.68 -11.45
C SER A 46 -16.20 -24.97 -11.06
N ASN A 47 -15.61 -25.71 -10.14
CA ASN A 47 -16.32 -26.78 -9.47
C ASN A 47 -16.97 -26.13 -8.25
N PRO A 48 -18.30 -26.21 -8.06
CA PRO A 48 -18.93 -25.61 -6.87
C PRO A 48 -18.38 -26.17 -5.55
N ALA A 49 -17.70 -27.32 -5.56
CA ALA A 49 -17.05 -27.89 -4.38
C ALA A 49 -15.60 -27.42 -4.16
N VAL A 50 -14.94 -26.80 -5.15
CA VAL A 50 -13.54 -26.37 -5.03
C VAL A 50 -13.26 -25.17 -5.94
N LEU A 51 -12.64 -24.14 -5.36
CA LEU A 51 -12.17 -22.96 -6.08
C LEU A 51 -11.36 -23.34 -7.33
N SER A 52 -11.63 -22.64 -8.43
CA SER A 52 -10.85 -22.69 -9.67
C SER A 52 -9.42 -22.20 -9.45
N SER A 53 -8.50 -22.52 -10.35
CA SER A 53 -7.12 -22.02 -10.30
C SER A 53 -7.08 -20.49 -10.27
N ALA A 54 -7.96 -19.83 -11.03
CA ALA A 54 -8.06 -18.36 -11.07
C ALA A 54 -8.50 -17.78 -9.73
N GLU A 55 -9.55 -18.35 -9.12
CA GLU A 55 -10.03 -17.91 -7.81
C GLU A 55 -8.98 -18.13 -6.71
N ARG A 56 -8.30 -19.29 -6.72
CA ARG A 56 -7.21 -19.57 -5.77
C ARG A 56 -6.04 -18.61 -5.92
N TYR A 57 -5.70 -18.26 -7.16
CA TYR A 57 -4.63 -17.30 -7.44
C TYR A 57 -5.02 -15.91 -6.90
N LEU A 58 -6.22 -15.42 -7.23
CA LEU A 58 -6.68 -14.11 -6.82
C LEU A 58 -6.81 -14.00 -5.29
N ASP A 59 -7.41 -14.99 -4.65
CA ASP A 59 -7.57 -15.02 -3.19
C ASP A 59 -6.21 -14.99 -2.48
N ALA A 60 -5.27 -15.82 -2.92
CA ALA A 60 -3.91 -15.83 -2.37
C ALA A 60 -3.15 -14.52 -2.63
N TYR A 61 -3.34 -13.94 -3.82
CA TYR A 61 -2.74 -12.65 -4.18
C TYR A 61 -3.22 -11.52 -3.26
N GLU A 62 -4.54 -11.38 -3.10
CA GLU A 62 -5.12 -10.32 -2.25
C GLU A 62 -4.71 -10.50 -0.79
N GLN A 63 -4.75 -11.73 -0.26
CA GLN A 63 -4.32 -12.01 1.10
C GLN A 63 -2.85 -11.63 1.32
N ALA A 64 -1.96 -12.01 0.39
CA ALA A 64 -0.54 -11.69 0.49
C ALA A 64 -0.27 -10.19 0.32
N TRP A 65 -1.00 -9.50 -0.56
CA TRP A 65 -0.94 -8.06 -0.73
C TRP A 65 -1.22 -7.33 0.59
N TRP A 66 -2.35 -7.64 1.23
CA TRP A 66 -2.75 -6.98 2.48
C TRP A 66 -1.89 -7.41 3.67
N THR A 67 -1.36 -8.64 3.65
CA THR A 67 -0.35 -9.08 4.63
C THR A 67 0.91 -8.22 4.55
N CYS A 68 1.45 -8.00 3.34
CA CYS A 68 2.59 -7.11 3.14
C CYS A 68 2.29 -5.68 3.60
N VAL A 69 1.13 -5.13 3.24
CA VAL A 69 0.71 -3.80 3.71
C VAL A 69 0.71 -3.73 5.23
N LYS A 70 0.21 -4.76 5.90
CA LYS A 70 0.21 -4.87 7.36
C LYS A 70 1.63 -4.90 7.93
N ASP A 71 2.49 -5.79 7.43
CA ASP A 71 3.87 -5.94 7.88
C ASP A 71 4.62 -4.60 7.82
N PHE A 72 4.52 -3.88 6.70
CA PHE A 72 5.15 -2.58 6.51
C PHE A 72 4.45 -1.44 7.26
N SER A 73 3.17 -1.58 7.59
CA SER A 73 2.48 -0.63 8.48
C SER A 73 3.01 -0.76 9.91
N ASP A 74 3.31 -1.97 10.37
CA ASP A 74 3.83 -2.24 11.71
C ASP A 74 5.31 -1.87 11.80
N ASP A 75 6.11 -2.22 10.79
CA ASP A 75 7.52 -1.84 10.65
C ASP A 75 7.84 -1.42 9.20
N ILE A 76 8.08 -0.12 8.97
CA ILE A 76 8.38 0.40 7.63
C ILE A 76 9.73 -0.10 7.05
N ASN A 77 10.60 -0.62 7.92
CA ASN A 77 11.87 -1.25 7.54
C ASN A 77 11.78 -2.78 7.53
N HIS A 78 10.56 -3.33 7.51
CA HIS A 78 10.33 -4.75 7.35
C HIS A 78 11.13 -5.29 6.16
N HIS A 79 11.78 -6.42 6.40
CA HIS A 79 12.53 -7.17 5.39
C HIS A 79 11.93 -8.58 5.34
N SER A 80 11.23 -8.87 4.26
CA SER A 80 10.78 -10.24 3.99
C SER A 80 12.00 -11.09 3.63
N THR A 81 12.05 -12.32 4.15
CA THR A 81 12.98 -13.34 3.64
C THR A 81 12.29 -14.21 2.62
N VAL A 82 13.06 -14.70 1.65
CA VAL A 82 12.56 -15.58 0.58
C VAL A 82 11.97 -16.83 1.22
N GLY A 83 10.64 -16.94 1.22
CA GLY A 83 9.90 -18.06 1.79
C GLY A 83 8.88 -17.69 2.88
N ASP A 84 8.97 -16.49 3.48
CA ASP A 84 8.05 -16.09 4.56
C ASP A 84 6.59 -15.97 4.11
N HIS A 85 6.38 -15.76 2.81
CA HIS A 85 5.06 -15.57 2.21
C HIS A 85 4.78 -16.57 1.09
N ALA A 86 5.60 -17.63 1.00
CA ALA A 86 5.33 -18.72 0.08
C ALA A 86 4.04 -19.42 0.53
N GLY A 87 2.96 -19.25 -0.23
CA GLY A 87 1.75 -20.03 -0.06
C GLY A 87 2.06 -21.53 -0.08
N SER A 88 1.23 -22.34 0.56
CA SER A 88 1.35 -23.81 0.51
C SER A 88 0.20 -24.41 -0.31
N GLY A 89 0.42 -25.60 -0.85
CA GLY A 89 -0.61 -26.36 -1.55
C GLY A 89 -0.59 -26.16 -3.07
N TRP A 90 -1.67 -25.64 -3.64
CA TRP A 90 -1.89 -25.63 -5.09
C TRP A 90 -0.96 -24.63 -5.80
N PRO A 91 -0.39 -24.96 -6.97
CA PRO A 91 0.54 -24.06 -7.67
C PRO A 91 0.00 -22.64 -7.88
N ALA A 92 -1.30 -22.50 -8.16
CA ALA A 92 -1.96 -21.20 -8.30
C ALA A 92 -1.96 -20.36 -7.01
N THR A 93 -2.13 -21.00 -5.85
CA THR A 93 -2.08 -20.35 -4.54
C THR A 93 -0.66 -19.87 -4.22
N ILE A 94 0.34 -20.71 -4.49
CA ILE A 94 1.75 -20.35 -4.26
C ILE A 94 2.14 -19.15 -5.13
N ALA A 95 1.82 -19.22 -6.43
CA ALA A 95 2.10 -18.13 -7.37
C ALA A 95 1.35 -16.85 -7.01
N GLY A 96 0.05 -16.95 -6.68
CA GLY A 96 -0.76 -15.80 -6.28
C GLY A 96 -0.17 -15.08 -5.07
N ALA A 97 0.20 -15.83 -4.02
CA ALA A 97 0.78 -15.25 -2.81
C ALA A 97 2.12 -14.53 -3.09
N ASP A 98 3.02 -15.17 -3.86
CA ASP A 98 4.33 -14.59 -4.20
C ASP A 98 4.18 -13.30 -5.04
N ASP A 99 3.31 -13.34 -6.07
CA ASP A 99 3.04 -12.20 -6.93
C ASP A 99 2.37 -11.05 -6.15
N GLY A 100 1.42 -11.37 -5.26
CA GLY A 100 0.70 -10.39 -4.43
C GLY A 100 1.62 -9.66 -3.47
N TYR A 101 2.45 -10.40 -2.72
CA TYR A 101 3.42 -9.83 -1.80
C TYR A 101 4.46 -8.97 -2.54
N THR A 102 5.01 -9.49 -3.64
CA THR A 102 6.01 -8.77 -4.46
C THR A 102 5.43 -7.49 -5.09
N ALA A 103 4.17 -7.52 -5.51
CA ALA A 103 3.51 -6.34 -6.05
C ALA A 103 3.27 -5.27 -4.96
N ALA A 104 2.84 -5.69 -3.77
CA ALA A 104 2.65 -4.80 -2.62
C ALA A 104 3.96 -4.14 -2.18
N GLU A 105 5.04 -4.90 -2.03
CA GLU A 105 6.37 -4.36 -1.69
C GLU A 105 6.82 -3.29 -2.69
N ARG A 106 6.67 -3.57 -3.99
CA ARG A 106 7.02 -2.60 -5.04
C ARG A 106 6.18 -1.33 -4.93
N ARG A 107 4.89 -1.45 -4.61
CA ARG A 107 4.00 -0.30 -4.43
C ARG A 107 4.40 0.51 -3.20
N ILE A 108 4.64 -0.15 -2.07
CA ILE A 108 5.06 0.48 -0.82
C ILE A 108 6.40 1.19 -0.99
N ARG A 109 7.36 0.60 -1.71
CA ARG A 109 8.64 1.25 -2.03
C ARG A 109 8.44 2.57 -2.80
N LYS A 110 7.49 2.62 -3.73
CA LYS A 110 7.14 3.86 -4.45
C LYS A 110 6.54 4.90 -3.50
N ILE A 111 5.61 4.49 -2.63
CA ILE A 111 5.00 5.36 -1.61
C ILE A 111 6.08 5.93 -0.67
N ARG A 112 7.01 5.09 -0.19
CA ARG A 112 8.18 5.51 0.61
C ARG A 112 9.05 6.51 -0.13
N THR A 113 9.36 6.25 -1.39
CA THR A 113 10.16 7.17 -2.22
C THR A 113 9.46 8.53 -2.40
N GLN A 114 8.15 8.53 -2.54
CA GLN A 114 7.36 9.75 -2.78
C GLN A 114 7.14 10.59 -1.51
N TYR A 115 6.95 9.94 -0.36
CA TYR A 115 6.46 10.60 0.85
C TYR A 115 7.41 10.52 2.05
N GLY A 116 8.47 9.71 1.97
CA GLY A 116 9.32 9.37 3.10
C GLY A 116 8.70 8.33 4.03
N ASP A 117 9.54 7.69 4.84
CA ASP A 117 9.16 6.51 5.62
C ASP A 117 8.08 6.77 6.66
N GLN A 118 8.20 7.84 7.46
CA GLN A 118 7.22 8.16 8.50
C GLN A 118 5.81 8.36 7.93
N LYS A 119 5.71 9.11 6.83
CA LYS A 119 4.43 9.42 6.21
C LYS A 119 3.87 8.21 5.46
N ALA A 120 4.73 7.45 4.77
CA ALA A 120 4.34 6.19 4.15
C ALA A 120 3.72 5.24 5.18
N GLN A 121 4.38 5.02 6.32
CA GLN A 121 3.86 4.14 7.37
C GLN A 121 2.50 4.60 7.91
N ALA A 122 2.29 5.90 8.10
CA ALA A 122 1.00 6.44 8.54
C ALA A 122 -0.11 6.18 7.50
N LEU A 123 0.18 6.33 6.21
CA LEU A 123 -0.78 6.05 5.12
C LEU A 123 -1.16 4.57 5.07
N LEU A 124 -0.19 3.66 5.25
CA LEU A 124 -0.45 2.23 5.31
C LEU A 124 -1.36 1.87 6.49
N LYS A 125 -1.09 2.44 7.68
CA LYS A 125 -1.94 2.26 8.86
C LYS A 125 -3.36 2.78 8.65
N GLU A 126 -3.50 3.91 7.95
CA GLU A 126 -4.81 4.46 7.62
C GLU A 126 -5.58 3.56 6.66
N ALA A 127 -4.92 3.02 5.63
CA ALA A 127 -5.55 2.11 4.68
C ALA A 127 -6.08 0.82 5.34
N LEU A 128 -5.38 0.31 6.36
CA LEU A 128 -5.82 -0.89 7.10
C LEU A 128 -7.03 -0.66 8.01
N LYS A 129 -7.46 0.58 8.24
CA LYS A 129 -8.70 0.88 8.98
C LYS A 129 -9.95 0.66 8.12
N PHE A 130 -9.78 0.60 6.80
CA PHE A 130 -10.85 0.38 5.82
C PHE A 130 -10.51 -0.84 4.96
N PRO A 131 -10.42 -2.05 5.54
CA PRO A 131 -10.28 -3.24 4.73
C PRO A 131 -11.53 -3.36 3.86
N GLU A 132 -11.34 -3.44 2.53
CA GLU A 132 -12.42 -3.66 1.57
C GLU A 132 -13.17 -4.96 1.84
#